data_AF-A0A8B6BZE1-F1
#
_entry.id   AF-A0A8B6BZE1-F1
#
_cell.length_a   1.000
_cell.length_b   1.000
_cell.length_c   1.000
_cell.angle_alpha   90.00
_cell.angle_beta   90.00
_cell.angle_gamma   90.00
#
_symmetry.space_group_name_H-M   'P 1'
#
loop_
_entity.id
_entity.type
_entity.pdbx_description
1 polymer ?
#
loop_
_entity_poly.entity_id
_entity_poly.type
_entity_poly.pdbx_seq_one_letter_code
_entity_poly.pdbx_strand_id
1 'polypeptide(L)'
;MKIDSYKYLGIWLDEHLTFRKNARELSKSASRALGALCGKVVAAGGMTHGVYTKLYSTVVKPILLYGSGIWGTKTFSEITSVQNRIFN
;
A
#
# COMPACT_ATOMS: atom_id res chain seq x y z
N MET A 1 -8.24 21.90 -22.22
CA MET A 1 -8.46 20.58 -21.58
C MET A 1 -7.66 20.57 -20.28
N LYS A 2 -8.33 20.63 -19.13
CA LYS A 2 -7.68 20.67 -17.81
C LYS A 2 -7.40 19.22 -17.39
N ILE A 3 -6.17 18.91 -17.00
CA ILE A 3 -5.81 17.57 -16.50
C ILE A 3 -5.95 17.60 -14.98
N ASP A 4 -7.02 16.99 -14.45
CA ASP A 4 -7.32 17.00 -13.01
C ASP A 4 -6.36 16.13 -12.19
N SER A 5 -5.72 15.14 -12.82
CA SER A 5 -4.69 14.30 -12.17
C SER A 5 -3.70 13.73 -13.18
N TYR A 6 -2.42 13.73 -12.83
CA TYR A 6 -1.32 13.24 -13.65
C TYR A 6 -0.50 12.18 -12.92
N LYS A 7 -0.03 11.17 -13.65
CA LYS A 7 0.81 10.10 -13.08
C LYS A 7 2.28 10.41 -13.36
N TYR A 8 3.04 10.64 -12.30
CA TYR A 8 4.48 10.92 -12.37
C TYR A 8 5.26 9.89 -11.57
N LEU A 9 6.18 9.16 -12.21
CA LEU A 9 7.03 8.15 -11.57
C LEU A 9 6.27 7.10 -10.74
N GLY A 10 5.01 6.81 -11.09
CA GLY A 10 4.15 5.88 -10.33
C GLY A 10 3.27 6.52 -9.26
N ILE A 11 3.45 7.81 -8.97
CA ILE A 11 2.66 8.60 -8.02
C ILE A 11 1.58 9.36 -8.76
N TRP A 12 0.36 9.40 -8.21
CA TRP A 12 -0.71 10.25 -8.74
C TRP A 12 -0.69 11.62 -8.07
N LEU A 13 -0.43 12.64 -8.89
CA LEU A 13 -0.48 14.04 -8.50
C LEU A 13 -1.81 14.65 -8.95
N ASP A 14 -2.42 15.43 -8.08
CA ASP A 14 -3.57 16.27 -8.40
C ASP A 14 -3.18 17.75 -8.23
N GLU A 15 -3.99 18.65 -8.80
CA GLU A 15 -3.72 20.09 -8.78
C GLU A 15 -3.61 20.71 -7.37
N HIS A 16 -4.20 20.07 -6.37
CA HIS A 16 -4.23 20.51 -4.98
C HIS A 16 -3.31 19.69 -4.07
N LEU A 17 -2.50 18.78 -4.65
CA LEU A 17 -1.64 17.82 -3.93
C LEU A 17 -2.39 17.13 -2.78
N THR A 18 -3.64 16.70 -3.01
CA THR A 18 -4.42 15.97 -2.01
C THR A 18 -3.99 14.52 -1.87
N PHE A 19 -3.40 13.95 -2.92
CA PHE A 19 -2.90 12.57 -3.00
C PHE A 19 -3.95 11.49 -2.70
N ARG A 20 -5.25 11.81 -2.66
CA ARG A 20 -6.32 10.82 -2.39
C ARG A 20 -6.33 9.69 -3.42
N LYS A 21 -6.18 10.06 -4.70
CA LYS A 21 -6.08 9.09 -5.81
C LYS A 21 -4.85 8.20 -5.65
N ASN A 22 -3.72 8.79 -5.24
CA ASN A 22 -2.49 8.06 -4.97
C ASN A 22 -2.68 7.04 -3.84
N ALA A 23 -3.20 7.48 -2.69
CA ALA A 23 -3.46 6.62 -1.54
C ALA A 23 -4.39 5.44 -1.88
N ARG A 24 -5.45 5.70 -2.66
CA ARG A 24 -6.38 4.66 -3.11
C ARG A 24 -5.70 3.64 -4.03
N GLU A 25 -4.90 4.07 -4.99
CA GLU A 25 -4.20 3.17 -5.92
C GLU A 25 -3.07 2.38 -5.24
N LEU A 26 -2.35 2.99 -4.30
CA LEU A 26 -1.36 2.32 -3.46
C LEU A 26 -2.03 1.27 -2.56
N SER A 27 -3.13 1.63 -1.88
CA SER A 27 -3.89 0.72 -1.02
C SER A 27 -4.44 -0.49 -1.79
N LYS A 28 -4.98 -0.29 -3.01
CA LYS A 28 -5.39 -1.41 -3.89
C LYS A 28 -4.23 -2.32 -4.26
N SER A 29 -3.08 -1.76 -4.63
CA SER A 29 -1.91 -2.53 -5.04
C SER A 29 -1.30 -3.30 -3.87
N ALA A 30 -1.21 -2.66 -2.71
CA ALA A 30 -0.79 -3.29 -1.47
C ALA A 30 -1.77 -4.37 -1.00
N SER A 31 -3.09 -4.15 -1.13
CA SER A 31 -4.10 -5.16 -0.81
C SER A 31 -4.00 -6.40 -1.67
N ARG A 32 -3.72 -6.24 -2.98
CA ARG A 32 -3.48 -7.39 -3.88
C ARG A 32 -2.23 -8.17 -3.48
N ALA A 33 -1.14 -7.46 -3.17
CA ALA A 33 0.09 -8.08 -2.70
C ALA A 33 -0.10 -8.83 -1.37
N LEU A 34 -0.86 -8.23 -0.43
CA LEU A 34 -1.22 -8.85 0.84
C LEU A 34 -2.09 -10.10 0.63
N GLY A 35 -3.10 -10.03 -0.25
CA GLY A 35 -3.94 -11.19 -0.57
C GLY A 35 -3.13 -12.35 -1.17
N ALA A 36 -2.19 -12.04 -2.08
CA ALA A 36 -1.27 -13.03 -2.62
C ALA A 36 -0.34 -13.61 -1.55
N LEU A 37 0.13 -12.80 -0.60
CA LEU A 37 0.92 -13.27 0.53
C LEU A 37 0.10 -14.21 1.42
N CYS A 38 -1.11 -13.83 1.80
CA CYS A 38 -2.00 -14.69 2.60
C CYS A 38 -2.30 -16.02 1.88
N GLY A 39 -2.57 -15.98 0.58
CA GLY A 39 -2.77 -17.20 -0.21
C GLY A 39 -1.56 -18.14 -0.18
N LYS A 40 -0.33 -17.58 -0.26
CA LYS A 40 0.91 -18.36 -0.13
C LYS A 40 1.13 -18.91 1.27
N VAL A 41 0.80 -18.15 2.31
CA VAL A 41 0.89 -18.59 3.72
C VAL A 41 -0.04 -19.78 3.95
N VAL A 42 -1.28 -19.69 3.47
CA VAL A 42 -2.27 -20.78 3.58
C VAL A 42 -1.81 -22.00 2.78
N ALA A 43 -1.35 -21.81 1.54
CA ALA A 43 -0.85 -22.91 0.71
C ALA A 43 0.38 -23.61 1.31
N ALA A 44 1.20 -22.89 2.06
CA ALA A 44 2.35 -23.44 2.77
C ALA A 44 1.99 -24.17 4.08
N GLY A 45 0.70 -24.23 4.45
CA GLY A 45 0.26 -24.85 5.71
C GLY A 45 0.42 -23.95 6.95
N GLY A 46 0.61 -22.64 6.74
CA GLY A 46 0.84 -21.65 7.78
C GLY A 46 2.29 -21.19 7.86
N MET A 47 2.51 -20.06 8.54
CA MET A 47 3.84 -19.49 8.78
C MET A 47 3.93 -18.93 10.19
N THR A 48 5.11 -19.00 10.82
CA THR A 48 5.37 -18.30 12.07
C THR A 48 5.20 -16.80 11.89
N HIS A 49 4.64 -16.13 12.90
CA HIS A 49 4.37 -14.68 12.88
C HIS A 49 5.58 -13.86 12.43
N GLY A 50 6.79 -14.17 12.92
CA GLY A 50 8.01 -13.46 12.52
C GLY A 50 8.35 -13.57 11.02
N VAL A 51 8.11 -14.72 10.40
CA VAL A 51 8.33 -14.93 8.96
C VAL A 51 7.27 -14.17 8.16
N TYR A 52 6.02 -14.22 8.60
CA TYR A 52 4.92 -13.48 7.99
C TYR A 52 5.16 -11.96 8.04
N THR A 53 5.54 -11.41 9.20
CA THR A 53 5.86 -9.98 9.35
C THR A 53 7.04 -9.59 8.46
N LYS A 54 8.04 -10.46 8.30
CA LYS A 54 9.19 -10.20 7.42
C LYS A 54 8.82 -10.24 5.94
N LEU A 55 7.95 -11.15 5.54
CA LEU A 55 7.41 -11.18 4.17
C LEU A 55 6.53 -9.95 3.89
N TYR A 56 5.70 -9.55 4.85
CA TYR A 56 4.93 -8.32 4.73
C TYR A 56 5.83 -7.10 4.55
N SER A 57 6.87 -6.96 5.39
CA SER A 57 7.76 -5.79 5.37
C SER A 57 8.63 -5.72 4.12
N THR A 58 8.84 -6.85 3.44
CA THR A 58 9.60 -6.92 2.19
C THR A 58 8.75 -6.75 0.94
N VAL A 59 7.47 -7.18 0.97
CA VAL A 59 6.60 -7.16 -0.22
C VAL A 59 5.59 -6.01 -0.17
N VAL A 60 4.86 -5.86 0.93
CA VAL A 60 3.71 -4.94 1.00
C VAL A 60 4.13 -3.54 1.47
N LYS A 61 5.03 -3.47 2.46
CA LYS A 61 5.53 -2.21 3.01
C LYS A 61 6.22 -1.29 1.97
N PRO A 62 7.09 -1.76 1.05
CA PRO A 62 7.66 -0.86 0.04
C PRO A 62 6.61 -0.31 -0.93
N ILE A 63 5.56 -1.08 -1.25
CA ILE A 63 4.45 -0.60 -2.07
C ILE A 63 3.72 0.53 -1.33
N LEU A 64 3.39 0.32 -0.05
CA LEU A 64 2.69 1.34 0.75
C LEU A 64 3.52 2.58 1.03
N LEU A 65 4.84 2.45 1.20
CA LEU A 65 5.74 3.56 1.53
C LEU A 65 6.33 4.25 0.30
N TYR A 66 6.05 3.76 -0.91
CA TYR A 66 6.57 4.37 -2.11
C TYR A 66 6.08 5.82 -2.25
N GLY A 67 7.02 6.76 -2.34
CA GLY A 67 6.72 8.18 -2.40
C GLY A 67 6.26 8.81 -1.07
N SER A 68 6.39 8.12 0.07
CA SER A 68 5.95 8.64 1.38
C SER A 68 6.64 9.93 1.79
N GLY A 69 7.84 10.23 1.28
CA GLY A 69 8.48 11.53 1.46
C GLY A 69 7.70 12.71 0.86
N ILE A 70 6.80 12.44 -0.10
CA ILE A 70 6.00 13.46 -0.81
C ILE A 70 4.57 13.51 -0.24
N TRP A 71 3.92 12.35 -0.09
CA TRP A 71 2.51 12.30 0.36
C TRP A 71 2.34 12.03 1.86
N GLY A 72 3.38 11.58 2.57
CA GLY A 72 3.33 11.13 3.96
C GLY A 72 3.16 12.24 5.01
N THR A 73 3.03 13.50 4.57
CA THR A 73 2.60 14.62 5.42
C THR A 73 1.11 14.56 5.77
N LYS A 74 0.34 13.68 5.11
CA LYS A 74 -1.09 13.48 5.32
C LYS A 74 -1.37 12.02 5.71
N THR A 75 -2.39 11.81 6.53
CA THR A 75 -2.88 10.47 6.89
C THR A 75 -4.05 10.06 6.00
N PHE A 76 -4.05 8.80 5.56
CA PHE A 76 -5.08 8.24 4.69
C PHE A 76 -5.62 6.95 5.31
N SER A 77 -6.94 6.89 5.53
CA SER A 77 -7.60 5.75 6.17
C SER A 77 -7.44 4.46 5.35
N GLU A 78 -7.34 4.58 4.03
CA GLU A 78 -7.16 3.47 3.10
C GLU A 78 -5.78 2.81 3.25
N ILE A 79 -4.74 3.56 3.60
CA ILE A 79 -3.40 3.02 3.83
C ILE A 79 -3.34 2.38 5.21
N THR A 80 -3.88 3.06 6.23
CA THR A 80 -3.95 2.52 7.60
C THR A 80 -4.75 1.23 7.67
N SER A 81 -5.86 1.12 6.92
CA SER A 81 -6.66 -0.11 6.91
C SER A 81 -5.89 -1.32 6.38
N VAL A 82 -5.00 -1.15 5.38
CA VAL A 82 -4.14 -2.22 4.88
C VAL A 82 -3.06 -2.61 5.89
N GLN A 83 -2.54 -1.65 6.64
CA GLN A 83 -1.56 -1.92 7.71
C GLN A 83 -2.19 -2.65 8.89
N ASN A 84 -3.43 -2.29 9.28
CA ASN A 84 -4.13 -2.91 10.39
C ASN A 84 -4.51 -4.38 10.13
N ARG A 85 -4.63 -4.80 8.85
CA ARG A 85 -4.90 -6.20 8.46
C ARG A 85 -3.78 -7.19 8.77
N ILE A 86 -2.62 -6.73 9.21
CA ILE A 86 -1.52 -7.62 9.63
C ILE A 86 -1.71 -8.05 11.08
N PHE A 87 -2.27 -7.15 11.90
CA PHE A 87 -2.36 -7.27 13.34
C PHE A 87 -3.70 -7.85 13.82
N ASN A 88 -4.68 -7.95 12.91
CA ASN A 88 -5.96 -8.64 13.09
C ASN A 88 -5.89 -10.00 12.42
#